data_AF-A0A4R2UI42-F1
#
_entry.id   AF-A0A4R2UI42-F1
#
_cell.length_a   1.000
_cell.length_b   1.000
_cell.length_c   1.000
_cell.angle_alpha   90.00
_cell.angle_beta   90.00
_cell.angle_gamma   90.00
#
_symmetry.space_group_name_H-M   'P 1'
#
loop_
_entity.id
_entity.type
_entity.pdbx_description
1 polymer ?
#
loop_
_entity_poly.entity_id
_entity_poly.type
_entity_poly.pdbx_seq_one_letter_code
_entity_poly.pdbx_strand_id
1 'polypeptide(L)'
;MTLAEMKEFAAFPSPTQRYIRRSLDVGLDREDAMLRWSRDVVEAASIRAQARLYNNLPDLRAMVPDDSGLDAIEPFLAPLMTLVAFDLGQGRLTSFSALRFLYERLIGAEVRPWLPSAFCAAAALPHLHPELRRKLLQSISEAAATASGWSNRQPAFFPYWVEKVDSGTTLAS
;
A
#
# COMPACT_ATOMS: atom_id res chain seq x y z
N MET A 1 7.51 -17.64 -7.16
CA MET A 1 6.57 -16.50 -7.04
C MET A 1 7.19 -15.33 -6.29
N THR A 2 7.91 -15.56 -5.19
CA THR A 2 8.69 -14.53 -4.48
C THR A 2 9.57 -13.68 -5.42
N LEU A 3 10.24 -14.30 -6.40
CA LEU A 3 11.03 -13.58 -7.39
C LEU A 3 10.21 -12.58 -8.25
N ALA A 4 8.95 -12.90 -8.57
CA ALA A 4 8.09 -11.99 -9.33
C ALA A 4 7.69 -10.78 -8.47
N GLU A 5 7.34 -11.01 -7.20
CA GLU A 5 7.03 -9.94 -6.25
C GLU A 5 8.26 -9.05 -5.97
N MET A 6 9.46 -9.63 -5.88
CA MET A 6 10.71 -8.87 -5.75
C MET A 6 10.98 -7.99 -6.96
N LYS A 7 10.77 -8.52 -8.18
CA LYS A 7 10.92 -7.76 -9.42
C LYS A 7 9.88 -6.65 -9.53
N GLU A 8 8.63 -6.91 -9.17
CA GLU A 8 7.58 -5.89 -9.12
C GLU A 8 7.96 -4.76 -8.16
N PHE A 9 8.38 -5.12 -6.94
CA PHE A 9 8.80 -4.13 -5.95
C PHE A 9 9.99 -3.30 -6.40
N ALA A 10 10.99 -3.92 -7.01
CA ALA A 10 12.18 -3.25 -7.53
C ALA A 10 11.87 -2.29 -8.68
N ALA A 11 10.77 -2.52 -9.42
CA ALA A 11 10.32 -1.63 -10.48
C ALA A 11 9.65 -0.34 -9.97
N PHE A 12 9.25 -0.28 -8.69
CA PHE A 12 8.68 0.93 -8.13
C PHE A 12 9.76 2.01 -7.90
N PRO A 13 9.41 3.31 -8.02
CA PRO A 13 10.31 4.40 -7.68
C PRO A 13 10.80 4.31 -6.22
N SER A 14 12.04 4.74 -5.95
CA SER A 14 12.61 4.71 -4.60
C SER A 14 11.73 5.33 -3.51
N PRO A 15 11.03 6.47 -3.73
CA PRO A 15 10.09 7.02 -2.74
C PRO A 15 8.90 6.09 -2.45
N THR A 16 8.39 5.38 -3.46
CA THR A 16 7.32 4.40 -3.33
C THR A 16 7.79 3.17 -2.56
N GLN A 17 8.97 2.64 -2.90
CA GLN A 17 9.56 1.52 -2.16
C GLN A 17 9.78 1.86 -0.68
N ARG A 18 10.28 3.07 -0.38
CA ARG A 18 10.47 3.57 0.99
C ARG A 18 9.14 3.64 1.74
N TYR A 19 8.11 4.17 1.07
CA TYR A 19 6.78 4.27 1.66
C TYR A 19 6.18 2.90 1.96
N ILE A 20 6.26 1.94 1.02
CA ILE A 20 5.73 0.59 1.21
C ILE A 20 6.40 -0.09 2.41
N ARG A 21 7.73 -0.06 2.51
CA ARG A 21 8.45 -0.65 3.66
C ARG A 21 7.98 -0.03 4.98
N ARG A 22 7.95 1.31 5.07
CA ARG A 22 7.43 2.03 6.25
C ARG A 22 6.00 1.63 6.59
N SER A 23 5.10 1.61 5.61
CA SER A 23 3.71 1.23 5.80
C SER A 23 3.56 -0.20 6.30
N LEU A 24 4.41 -1.13 5.84
CA LEU A 24 4.43 -2.50 6.35
C LEU A 24 4.94 -2.57 7.78
N ASP A 25 5.97 -1.79 8.14
CA ASP A 25 6.47 -1.76 9.52
C ASP A 25 5.42 -1.20 10.48
N VAL A 26 4.67 -0.16 10.07
CA VAL A 26 3.55 0.40 10.84
C VAL A 26 2.38 -0.59 10.93
N GLY A 27 1.94 -1.16 9.80
CA GLY A 27 0.69 -1.94 9.74
C GLY A 27 0.80 -3.40 10.18
N LEU A 28 2.03 -3.90 10.33
CA LEU A 28 2.33 -5.26 10.79
C LEU A 28 3.15 -5.26 12.09
N ASP A 29 3.30 -4.10 12.74
CA ASP A 29 3.99 -3.91 14.02
C ASP A 29 5.36 -4.60 14.08
N ARG A 30 6.21 -4.34 13.08
CA ARG A 30 7.49 -5.05 12.89
C ARG A 30 8.65 -4.41 13.64
N GLU A 31 8.73 -3.09 13.57
CA GLU A 31 9.80 -2.27 14.13
C GLU A 31 9.23 -0.93 14.59
N ASP A 32 9.97 -0.19 15.42
CA ASP A 32 9.62 1.19 15.77
C ASP A 32 9.73 2.09 14.52
N ALA A 33 8.59 2.27 13.86
CA ALA A 33 8.54 3.02 12.62
C ALA A 33 8.86 4.51 12.81
N MET A 34 8.59 5.07 13.99
CA MET A 34 8.93 6.46 14.32
C MET A 34 10.45 6.62 14.37
N LEU A 35 11.13 5.75 15.11
CA LEU A 35 12.58 5.76 15.21
C LEU A 35 13.26 5.49 13.87
N ARG A 36 12.75 4.52 13.10
CA ARG A 36 13.39 4.07 11.85
C ARG A 36 13.16 5.02 10.67
N TRP A 37 11.95 5.55 10.52
CA TRP A 37 11.55 6.21 9.28
C TRP A 37 11.35 7.71 9.39
N SER A 38 11.26 8.29 10.58
CA SER A 38 11.07 9.73 10.72
C SER A 38 12.36 10.50 10.43
N ARG A 39 12.35 11.38 9.42
CA ARG A 39 13.48 12.30 9.15
C ARG A 39 13.23 13.73 9.62
N ASP A 40 11.97 14.12 9.73
CA ASP A 40 11.55 15.46 10.10
C ASP A 40 10.18 15.42 10.80
N VAL A 41 9.75 16.58 11.31
CA VAL A 41 8.48 16.71 12.06
C VAL A 41 7.25 16.43 11.20
N VAL A 42 7.31 16.63 9.88
CA VAL A 42 6.21 16.37 8.96
C VAL A 42 6.06 14.87 8.74
N GLU A 43 7.17 14.16 8.53
CA GLU A 43 7.19 12.71 8.41
C GLU A 43 6.80 12.03 9.72
N ALA A 44 7.26 12.56 10.87
CA ALA A 44 6.80 12.14 12.19
C ALA A 44 5.27 12.23 12.34
N ALA A 45 4.68 13.37 11.94
CA ALA A 45 3.24 13.57 12.00
C ALA A 45 2.49 12.60 11.06
N SER A 46 3.01 12.38 9.84
CA SER A 46 2.49 11.40 8.87
C SER A 46 2.49 9.98 9.45
N ILE A 47 3.59 9.54 10.06
CA ILE A 47 3.69 8.19 10.66
C ILE A 47 2.68 8.03 11.81
N ARG A 48 2.54 9.03 12.69
CA ARG A 48 1.53 8.98 13.76
C ARG A 48 0.09 8.91 13.23
N ALA A 49 -0.21 9.66 12.17
CA ALA A 49 -1.52 9.59 11.53
C ALA A 49 -1.76 8.22 10.89
N GLN A 50 -0.74 7.67 10.21
CA GLN A 50 -0.79 6.34 9.61
C GLN A 50 -1.03 5.26 10.67
N ALA A 51 -0.30 5.29 11.79
CA ALA A 51 -0.48 4.34 12.89
C ALA A 51 -1.93 4.37 13.43
N ARG A 52 -2.48 5.56 13.67
CA ARG A 52 -3.88 5.70 14.14
C ARG A 52 -4.90 5.09 13.18
N LEU A 53 -4.72 5.28 11.88
CA LEU A 53 -5.62 4.71 10.87
C LEU A 53 -5.44 3.19 10.75
N TYR A 54 -4.19 2.73 10.79
CA TYR A 54 -3.84 1.31 10.67
C TYR A 54 -4.21 0.48 11.90
N ASN A 55 -4.53 1.09 13.03
CA ASN A 55 -5.10 0.40 14.19
C ASN A 55 -6.34 -0.44 13.86
N ASN A 56 -7.09 -0.08 12.81
CA ASN A 56 -8.28 -0.80 12.37
C ASN A 56 -7.97 -1.95 11.39
N LEU A 57 -6.70 -2.19 11.02
CA LEU A 57 -6.33 -3.27 10.10
C LEU A 57 -6.75 -4.67 10.60
N PRO A 58 -6.63 -5.03 11.90
CA PRO A 58 -7.10 -6.33 12.38
C PRO A 58 -8.59 -6.56 12.12
N ASP A 59 -9.43 -5.57 12.42
CA ASP A 59 -10.88 -5.65 12.18
C ASP A 59 -11.18 -5.69 10.68
N LEU A 60 -10.47 -4.88 9.88
CA LEU A 60 -10.62 -4.90 8.42
C LEU A 60 -10.25 -6.27 7.82
N ARG A 61 -9.22 -6.94 8.32
CA ARG A 61 -8.84 -8.31 7.91
C ARG A 61 -9.95 -9.32 8.22
N ALA A 62 -10.61 -9.17 9.37
CA ALA A 62 -11.70 -10.06 9.78
C ALA A 62 -13.01 -9.83 9.01
N MET A 63 -13.17 -8.66 8.38
CA MET A 63 -14.35 -8.27 7.60
C MET A 63 -14.20 -8.48 6.09
N VAL A 64 -13.07 -9.02 5.60
CA VAL A 64 -12.91 -9.28 4.17
C VAL A 64 -14.01 -10.24 3.71
N PRO A 65 -14.88 -9.85 2.77
CA PRO A 65 -16.00 -10.70 2.38
C PRO A 65 -15.54 -11.92 1.58
N ASP A 66 -16.18 -13.07 1.83
CA ASP A 66 -15.95 -14.32 1.09
C ASP A 66 -16.60 -14.31 -0.31
N ASP A 67 -17.60 -13.45 -0.50
CA ASP A 67 -18.30 -13.24 -1.78
C ASP A 67 -18.45 -11.75 -2.11
N SER A 68 -19.12 -11.43 -3.21
CA SER A 68 -19.36 -10.06 -3.68
C SER A 68 -20.78 -9.56 -3.44
N GLY A 69 -21.43 -10.01 -2.36
CA GLY A 69 -22.74 -9.53 -1.92
C GLY A 69 -22.79 -8.02 -1.71
N LEU A 70 -23.94 -7.39 -2.04
CA LEU A 70 -24.11 -5.94 -1.90
C LEU A 70 -24.11 -5.47 -0.45
N ASP A 71 -24.57 -6.32 0.46
CA ASP A 71 -24.57 -6.12 1.92
C ASP A 71 -23.16 -6.03 2.51
N ALA A 72 -22.20 -6.70 1.87
CA ALA A 72 -20.79 -6.63 2.27
C ALA A 72 -20.07 -5.36 1.79
N ILE A 73 -20.64 -4.61 0.83
CA ILE A 73 -20.00 -3.44 0.23
C ILE A 73 -19.78 -2.33 1.27
N GLU A 74 -20.82 -1.84 1.92
CA GLU A 74 -20.68 -0.70 2.84
C GLU A 74 -19.77 -1.03 4.05
N PRO A 75 -19.96 -2.15 4.77
CA PRO A 75 -19.16 -2.47 5.95
C PRO A 75 -17.66 -2.61 5.64
N PHE A 76 -17.31 -3.14 4.47
CA PHE A 76 -15.92 -3.39 4.11
C PHE A 76 -15.28 -2.27 3.29
N LEU A 77 -15.98 -1.78 2.26
CA LEU A 77 -15.39 -0.84 1.30
C LEU A 77 -15.22 0.55 1.89
N ALA A 78 -16.10 1.00 2.79
CA ALA A 78 -15.97 2.31 3.43
C ALA A 78 -14.69 2.45 4.28
N PRO A 79 -14.38 1.54 5.23
CA PRO A 79 -13.12 1.61 5.96
C PRO A 79 -11.90 1.36 5.07
N LEU A 80 -11.97 0.44 4.08
CA LEU A 80 -10.89 0.22 3.13
C LEU A 80 -10.57 1.49 2.32
N MET A 81 -11.61 2.15 1.78
CA MET A 81 -11.47 3.40 1.02
C MET A 81 -10.83 4.50 1.86
N THR A 82 -11.14 4.57 3.16
CA THR A 82 -10.55 5.54 4.09
C THR A 82 -9.02 5.36 4.20
N LEU A 83 -8.56 4.12 4.36
CA LEU A 83 -7.12 3.82 4.38
C LEU A 83 -6.46 4.16 3.03
N VAL A 84 -7.08 3.72 1.93
CA VAL A 84 -6.56 3.96 0.58
C VAL A 84 -6.47 5.47 0.30
N ALA A 85 -7.49 6.24 0.67
CA ALA A 85 -7.52 7.69 0.49
C ALA A 85 -6.40 8.40 1.27
N PHE A 86 -6.11 7.94 2.49
CA PHE A 86 -5.00 8.44 3.29
C PHE A 86 -3.65 8.15 2.61
N ASP A 87 -3.42 6.91 2.19
CA ASP A 87 -2.13 6.50 1.61
C ASP A 87 -1.86 7.15 0.25
N LEU A 88 -2.88 7.26 -0.60
CA LEU A 88 -2.79 8.01 -1.86
C LEU A 88 -2.49 9.49 -1.60
N GLY A 89 -3.08 10.04 -0.53
CA GLY A 89 -2.84 11.42 -0.07
C GLY A 89 -1.40 11.70 0.34
N GLN A 90 -0.61 10.68 0.71
CA GLN A 90 0.82 10.85 0.99
C GLN A 90 1.66 11.09 -0.27
N GLY A 91 1.09 10.88 -1.46
CA GLY A 91 1.76 11.14 -2.74
C GLY A 91 2.94 10.19 -3.02
N ARG A 92 2.98 9.03 -2.36
CA ARG A 92 4.05 8.03 -2.53
C ARG A 92 3.59 6.74 -3.21
N LEU A 93 2.30 6.41 -3.12
CA LEU A 93 1.67 5.34 -3.91
C LEU A 93 1.03 5.96 -5.14
N THR A 94 1.75 5.97 -6.26
CA THR A 94 1.35 6.70 -7.47
C THR A 94 0.80 5.80 -8.57
N SER A 95 0.47 4.55 -8.26
CA SER A 95 -0.15 3.61 -9.21
C SER A 95 -1.03 2.58 -8.50
N PHE A 96 -1.96 1.98 -9.23
CA PHE A 96 -2.75 0.85 -8.77
C PHE A 96 -1.88 -0.34 -8.37
N SER A 97 -0.81 -0.63 -9.12
CA SER A 97 0.12 -1.73 -8.79
C SER A 97 0.82 -1.51 -7.46
N ALA A 98 1.28 -0.29 -7.16
CA ALA A 98 1.92 0.04 -5.88
C ALA A 98 0.94 -0.06 -4.71
N LEU A 99 -0.31 0.39 -4.90
CA LEU A 99 -1.37 0.22 -3.91
C LEU A 99 -1.66 -1.26 -3.68
N ARG A 100 -1.93 -2.02 -4.74
CA ARG A 100 -2.21 -3.46 -4.67
C ARG A 100 -1.12 -4.22 -3.95
N PHE A 101 0.14 -3.94 -4.29
CA PHE A 101 1.30 -4.54 -3.66
C PHE A 101 1.32 -4.30 -2.14
N LEU A 102 1.03 -3.07 -1.68
CA LEU A 102 0.96 -2.79 -0.25
C LEU A 102 -0.22 -3.48 0.42
N TYR A 103 -1.43 -3.34 -0.13
CA TYR A 103 -2.65 -3.76 0.54
C TYR A 103 -2.82 -5.28 0.59
N GLU A 104 -2.35 -6.02 -0.42
CA GLU A 104 -2.37 -7.48 -0.34
C GLU A 104 -1.47 -8.02 0.78
N ARG A 105 -0.42 -7.27 1.16
CA ARG A 105 0.47 -7.60 2.28
C ARG A 105 -0.06 -7.13 3.62
N LEU A 106 -0.79 -6.02 3.65
CA LEU A 106 -1.42 -5.53 4.87
C LEU A 106 -2.63 -6.37 5.26
N ILE A 107 -3.39 -6.89 4.30
CA ILE A 107 -4.70 -7.51 4.55
C ILE A 107 -4.70 -9.00 4.21
N GLY A 108 -4.23 -9.37 3.02
CA GLY A 108 -4.28 -10.74 2.49
C GLY A 108 -4.57 -10.76 0.98
N ALA A 109 -4.49 -11.92 0.36
CA ALA A 109 -4.84 -12.09 -1.06
C ALA A 109 -6.32 -11.79 -1.38
N GLU A 110 -7.19 -12.00 -0.40
CA GLU A 110 -8.64 -11.97 -0.47
C GLU A 110 -9.17 -10.55 -0.69
N VAL A 111 -8.38 -9.51 -0.37
CA VAL A 111 -8.77 -8.12 -0.63
C VAL A 111 -8.70 -7.74 -2.11
N ARG A 112 -7.96 -8.49 -2.95
CA ARG A 112 -7.66 -8.12 -4.33
C ARG A 112 -8.89 -7.75 -5.19
N PRO A 113 -10.03 -8.46 -5.13
CA PRO A 113 -11.25 -8.09 -5.86
C PRO A 113 -11.81 -6.72 -5.47
N TRP A 114 -11.56 -6.26 -4.25
CA TRP A 114 -12.08 -5.01 -3.69
C TRP A 114 -11.19 -3.80 -3.96
N LEU A 115 -9.91 -4.04 -4.24
CA LEU A 115 -8.92 -2.98 -4.45
C LEU A 115 -9.20 -2.08 -5.66
N PRO A 116 -9.65 -2.58 -6.84
CA PRO A 116 -10.01 -1.70 -7.95
C PRO A 116 -11.05 -0.65 -7.56
N SER A 117 -12.14 -1.06 -6.90
CA SER A 117 -13.21 -0.16 -6.47
C SER A 117 -12.73 0.84 -5.44
N ALA A 118 -12.04 0.37 -4.39
CA ALA A 118 -11.47 1.24 -3.36
C ALA A 118 -10.47 2.25 -3.94
N PHE A 119 -9.61 1.80 -4.86
CA PHE A 119 -8.63 2.65 -5.54
C PHE A 119 -9.30 3.72 -6.41
N CYS A 120 -10.25 3.34 -7.27
CA CYS A 120 -10.93 4.28 -8.15
C CYS A 120 -11.69 5.33 -7.36
N ALA A 121 -12.43 4.93 -6.31
CA ALA A 121 -13.14 5.85 -5.45
C ALA A 121 -12.18 6.81 -4.74
N ALA A 122 -11.15 6.28 -4.08
CA ALA A 122 -10.19 7.09 -3.34
C ALA A 122 -9.33 8.00 -4.23
N ALA A 123 -8.94 7.55 -5.42
CA ALA A 123 -8.19 8.32 -6.40
C ALA A 123 -9.00 9.50 -6.97
N ALA A 124 -10.34 9.42 -6.96
CA ALA A 124 -11.23 10.48 -7.44
C ALA A 124 -11.57 11.54 -6.37
N LEU A 125 -11.27 11.29 -5.09
CA LEU A 125 -11.68 12.14 -3.97
C LEU A 125 -11.10 13.57 -4.02
N PRO A 126 -11.84 14.56 -3.49
CA PRO A 126 -11.52 15.98 -3.63
C PRO A 126 -10.23 16.44 -2.95
N HIS A 127 -9.71 15.70 -1.96
CA HIS A 127 -8.49 16.07 -1.24
C HIS A 127 -7.21 15.89 -2.05
N LEU A 128 -7.25 15.08 -3.11
CA LEU A 128 -6.12 14.91 -4.01
C LEU A 128 -6.06 16.02 -5.05
N HIS A 129 -4.86 16.47 -5.41
CA HIS A 129 -4.69 17.41 -6.52
C HIS A 129 -5.18 16.78 -7.85
N PRO A 130 -5.91 17.51 -8.72
CA PRO A 130 -6.49 16.95 -9.95
C PRO A 130 -5.49 16.19 -10.85
N GLU A 131 -4.27 16.70 -10.97
CA GLU A 131 -3.21 16.04 -11.74
C GLU A 131 -2.78 14.69 -11.16
N LEU A 132 -2.80 14.54 -9.83
CA LEU A 132 -2.53 13.26 -9.18
C LEU A 132 -3.69 12.29 -9.43
N ARG A 133 -4.95 12.75 -9.33
CA ARG A 133 -6.13 11.92 -9.62
C ARG A 133 -6.05 11.34 -11.03
N ARG A 134 -5.73 12.19 -12.02
CA ARG A 134 -5.56 11.78 -13.41
C ARG A 134 -4.51 10.67 -13.55
N LYS A 135 -3.31 10.86 -12.97
CA LYS A 135 -2.24 9.86 -13.01
C LYS A 135 -2.64 8.54 -12.36
N LEU A 136 -3.29 8.60 -11.20
CA LEU A 136 -3.76 7.42 -10.48
C LEU A 136 -4.81 6.65 -11.30
N LEU A 137 -5.85 7.33 -11.78
CA LEU A 137 -6.93 6.71 -12.55
C LEU A 137 -6.44 6.15 -13.90
N GLN A 138 -5.40 6.73 -14.51
CA GLN A 138 -4.76 6.19 -15.71
C GLN A 138 -3.82 5.00 -15.43
N SER A 139 -3.55 4.68 -14.16
CA SER A 139 -2.61 3.61 -13.78
C SER A 139 -3.25 2.24 -13.59
N ILE A 140 -4.58 2.18 -13.45
CA ILE A 140 -5.32 0.92 -13.43
C ILE A 140 -5.65 0.52 -14.87
N SER A 141 -5.38 -0.73 -15.23
CA SER A 141 -5.77 -1.26 -16.54
C SER A 141 -7.22 -1.74 -16.53
N GLU A 142 -7.86 -1.74 -17.70
CA GLU A 142 -9.18 -2.35 -17.87
C GLU A 142 -9.17 -3.80 -17.38
N ALA A 143 -8.17 -4.59 -17.79
CA ALA A 143 -8.03 -5.98 -17.38
C ALA A 143 -7.94 -6.17 -15.86
N ALA A 144 -7.39 -5.20 -15.11
CA ALA A 144 -7.39 -5.26 -13.65
C ALA A 144 -8.76 -4.85 -13.06
N ALA A 145 -9.42 -3.86 -13.66
CA ALA A 145 -10.74 -3.41 -13.22
C ALA A 145 -11.86 -4.42 -13.54
N THR A 146 -11.69 -5.24 -14.58
CA THR A 146 -12.68 -6.21 -15.08
C THR A 146 -12.22 -7.67 -14.93
N ALA A 147 -11.18 -7.92 -14.12
CA ALA A 147 -10.65 -9.26 -13.90
C ALA A 147 -11.77 -10.22 -13.45
N SER A 148 -11.98 -11.31 -14.19
CA SER A 148 -12.98 -12.33 -13.86
C SER A 148 -12.63 -13.11 -12.58
N GLY A 149 -11.38 -13.01 -12.13
CA GLY A 149 -10.92 -13.58 -10.87
C GLY A 149 -9.53 -13.06 -10.51
N TRP A 150 -9.23 -13.10 -9.22
CA TRP A 150 -7.91 -12.78 -8.68
C TRP A 150 -7.25 -14.04 -8.14
N SER A 151 -5.92 -14.08 -8.13
CA SER A 151 -5.20 -15.17 -7.48
C SER A 151 -5.55 -15.21 -6.00
N ASN A 152 -5.80 -16.39 -5.44
CA ASN A 152 -5.95 -16.59 -3.98
C ASN A 152 -4.61 -16.84 -3.29
N ARG A 153 -3.50 -16.79 -4.03
CA ARG A 153 -2.18 -17.06 -3.46
C ARG A 153 -1.72 -15.90 -2.59
N GLN A 154 -1.46 -16.18 -1.32
CA GLN A 154 -0.94 -15.22 -0.36
C GLN A 154 0.39 -14.60 -0.81
N PRO A 155 0.64 -13.31 -0.54
CA PRO A 155 1.92 -12.69 -0.82
C PRO A 155 3.02 -13.36 -0.01
N ALA A 156 4.18 -13.58 -0.62
CA ALA A 156 5.30 -14.29 0.02
C ALA A 156 6.50 -13.38 0.27
N PHE A 157 6.65 -12.30 -0.50
CA PHE A 157 7.72 -11.33 -0.32
C PHE A 157 7.24 -10.11 0.47
N PHE A 158 7.87 -9.82 1.60
CA PHE A 158 7.64 -8.59 2.37
C PHE A 158 8.95 -7.80 2.48
N PRO A 159 9.07 -6.64 1.82
CA PRO A 159 10.29 -5.86 1.84
C PRO A 159 10.53 -5.26 3.23
N TYR A 160 11.77 -5.37 3.71
CA TYR A 160 12.25 -4.73 4.94
C TYR A 160 13.08 -3.49 4.64
N TRP A 161 13.38 -2.71 5.68
CA TRP A 161 14.44 -1.71 5.64
C TRP A 161 15.75 -2.35 5.14
N VAL A 162 16.47 -1.63 4.30
CA VAL A 162 17.79 -2.01 3.82
C VAL A 162 18.73 -0.87 4.18
N GLU A 163 19.73 -1.14 5.01
CA GLU A 163 20.78 -0.17 5.30
C GLU A 163 21.51 0.21 4.02
N LYS A 164 21.89 1.48 3.91
CA LYS A 164 22.81 1.87 2.83
C LYS A 164 24.14 1.21 3.12
N VAL A 165 24.59 0.35 2.22
CA VAL A 165 25.97 -0.11 2.22
C VAL A 165 26.83 1.10 1.85
N ASP A 166 27.65 1.59 2.79
CA ASP A 166 28.62 2.64 2.49
C ASP A 166 29.64 2.07 1.50
N SER A 167 29.56 2.46 0.23
CA SER A 167 30.50 2.08 -0.83
C SER A 167 31.88 2.72 -0.69
N GLY A 168 32.30 3.05 0.54
CA GLY A 168 33.42 3.92 0.84
C GLY A 168 34.54 3.22 1.60
N THR A 169 35.11 2.13 1.08
CA THR A 169 36.49 1.74 1.40
C THR A 169 37.08 0.92 0.25
N THR A 170 37.50 1.59 -0.82
CA THR A 170 38.63 1.07 -1.61
C THR A 170 39.88 1.28 -0.77
N LEU A 171 40.33 0.21 -0.11
CA LEU A 171 41.64 0.11 0.52
C LEU A 171 42.69 0.45 -0.54
N ALA A 172 43.32 1.62 -0.40
CA ALA A 172 44.65 1.82 -0.95
C ALA A 172 45.62 0.99 -0.11
N SER A 173 46.21 -0.03 -0.71
CA SER A 173 47.41 -0.73 -0.22
C SER A 173 48.18 -1.23 -1.43
#